data_AF-U7NJ85-F1
#
_entry.id   AF-U7NJ85-F1
#
_cell.length_a   1.000
_cell.length_b   1.000
_cell.length_c   1.000
_cell.angle_alpha   90.00
_cell.angle_beta   90.00
_cell.angle_gamma   90.00
#
_symmetry.space_group_name_H-M   'P 1'
#
loop_
_entity.id
_entity.type
_entity.pdbx_description
1 polymer ?
#
loop_
_entity_poly.entity_id
_entity_poly.type
_entity_poly.pdbx_seq_one_letter_code
_entity_poly.pdbx_strand_id
1 'polypeptide(L)'
;MNIEQLAEKLKPWMQVDTWHTTHPRDSERFHLALNSAFSEFGNSISYDDFKDAMEYLSEDLPSAKLEAEYLAQTIERHASKAETISSYLSDVKI
;
A
#
# COMPACT_ATOMS: atom_id res chain seq x y z
N MET A 1 14.15 -1.95 1.73
CA MET A 1 13.46 -1.00 2.62
C MET A 1 13.40 -1.56 4.04
N ASN A 2 13.03 -0.79 5.07
CA ASN A 2 12.51 -1.38 6.32
C ASN A 2 11.00 -1.64 6.15
N ILE A 3 10.63 -2.91 5.95
CA ILE A 3 9.26 -3.32 5.61
C ILE A 3 8.26 -3.00 6.73
N GLU A 4 8.66 -3.17 7.99
CA GLU A 4 7.80 -2.87 9.14
C GLU A 4 7.45 -1.37 9.21
N GLN A 5 8.43 -0.50 8.97
CA GLN A 5 8.19 0.96 8.96
C GLN A 5 7.32 1.39 7.77
N LEU A 6 7.47 0.77 6.61
CA LEU A 6 6.59 1.02 5.47
C LEU A 6 5.16 0.54 5.77
N ALA A 7 5.03 -0.65 6.37
CA ALA A 7 3.75 -1.18 6.84
C ALA A 7 3.07 -0.23 7.83
N GLU A 8 3.80 0.39 8.77
CA GLU A 8 3.23 1.40 9.66
C GLU A 8 2.59 2.58 8.91
N LYS A 9 3.13 2.97 7.75
CA LYS A 9 2.54 4.05 6.92
C LYS A 9 1.31 3.60 6.14
N LEU A 10 1.25 2.33 5.75
CA LEU A 10 0.13 1.74 5.01
C LEU A 10 -1.03 1.33 5.93
N LYS A 11 -0.75 1.05 7.22
CA LYS A 11 -1.71 0.59 8.23
C LYS A 11 -2.96 1.46 8.35
N PRO A 12 -2.90 2.81 8.35
CA PRO A 12 -4.08 3.65 8.45
C PRO A 12 -5.14 3.41 7.35
N TRP A 13 -4.70 2.97 6.17
CA TRP A 13 -5.56 2.60 5.05
C TRP A 13 -6.03 1.14 5.16
N MET A 14 -5.11 0.18 5.33
CA MET A 14 -5.46 -1.25 5.35
C MET A 14 -6.28 -1.70 6.56
N GLN A 15 -6.22 -0.98 7.69
CA GLN A 15 -7.03 -1.30 8.88
C GLN A 15 -8.54 -1.09 8.66
N VAL A 16 -8.94 -0.39 7.59
CA VAL A 16 -10.34 -0.16 7.25
C VAL A 16 -10.84 -1.35 6.44
N ASP A 17 -11.90 -2.01 6.89
CA ASP A 17 -12.43 -3.24 6.27
C ASP A 17 -12.66 -3.12 4.75
N THR A 18 -13.04 -1.93 4.26
CA THR A 18 -13.32 -1.69 2.84
C THR A 18 -12.09 -1.34 1.98
N TRP A 19 -10.87 -1.40 2.51
CA TRP A 19 -9.64 -0.99 1.83
C TRP A 19 -9.45 -1.62 0.45
N HIS A 20 -9.93 -2.86 0.30
CA HIS A 20 -9.84 -3.68 -0.91
C HIS A 20 -10.89 -3.33 -1.98
N THR A 21 -11.85 -2.44 -1.66
CA THR A 21 -12.94 -2.03 -2.55
C THR A 21 -12.55 -0.85 -3.44
N THR A 22 -13.39 -0.52 -4.42
CA THR A 22 -13.18 0.60 -5.35
C THR A 22 -13.81 1.92 -4.87
N HIS A 23 -14.13 2.02 -3.58
CA HIS A 23 -14.81 3.20 -3.06
C HIS A 23 -13.86 4.43 -3.08
N PRO A 24 -14.31 5.64 -3.48
CA PRO A 24 -13.45 6.82 -3.59
C PRO A 24 -12.70 7.18 -2.29
N ARG A 25 -13.35 7.01 -1.13
CA ARG A 25 -12.69 7.23 0.18
C ARG A 25 -11.54 6.27 0.46
N ASP A 26 -11.59 5.05 -0.07
CA ASP A 26 -10.49 4.10 0.11
C ASP A 26 -9.30 4.47 -0.78
N SER A 27 -9.58 4.98 -1.98
CA SER A 27 -8.54 5.58 -2.83
C SER A 27 -7.89 6.81 -2.21
N GLU A 28 -8.68 7.68 -1.56
CA GLU A 28 -8.15 8.84 -0.81
C GLU A 28 -7.22 8.40 0.32
N ARG A 29 -7.66 7.47 1.17
CA ARG A 29 -6.84 6.93 2.28
C ARG A 29 -5.56 6.27 1.77
N PHE A 30 -5.65 5.51 0.68
CA PHE A 30 -4.49 4.89 0.04
C PHE A 30 -3.47 5.97 -0.40
N HIS A 31 -3.91 7.03 -1.06
CA HIS A 31 -3.00 8.11 -1.47
C HIS A 31 -2.42 8.89 -0.28
N LEU A 32 -3.18 9.08 0.81
CA LEU A 32 -2.66 9.70 2.03
C LEU A 32 -1.59 8.83 2.70
N ALA A 33 -1.79 7.51 2.73
CA ALA A 33 -0.80 6.55 3.22
C ALA A 33 0.48 6.58 2.35
N LEU A 34 0.34 6.58 1.03
CA LEU A 34 1.47 6.71 0.11
C LEU A 34 2.22 8.03 0.30
N ASN A 35 1.51 9.15 0.42
CA ASN A 35 2.14 10.45 0.69
C ASN A 35 2.96 10.43 1.98
N SER A 36 2.46 9.78 3.03
CA SER A 36 3.21 9.60 4.28
C SER A 36 4.45 8.71 4.10
N ALA A 37 4.35 7.64 3.29
CA ALA A 37 5.48 6.78 2.99
C ALA A 37 6.55 7.52 2.18
N PHE A 38 6.15 8.22 1.12
CA PHE A 38 7.07 9.01 0.29
C PHE A 38 7.74 10.15 1.05
N SER A 39 7.03 10.80 1.98
CA SER A 39 7.62 11.85 2.83
C SER A 39 8.74 11.33 3.72
N GLU A 40 8.73 10.04 4.07
CA GLU A 40 9.71 9.43 4.98
C GLU A 40 10.83 8.69 4.24
N PHE A 41 10.49 7.92 3.21
CA PHE A 41 11.41 7.02 2.51
C PHE A 41 11.82 7.54 1.12
N GLY A 42 11.24 8.64 0.66
CA GLY A 42 11.39 9.15 -0.71
C GLY A 42 10.54 8.37 -1.73
N ASN A 43 10.68 8.77 -2.99
CA ASN A 43 9.85 8.27 -4.11
C ASN A 43 10.42 6.99 -4.77
N SER A 44 11.46 6.38 -4.21
CA SER A 44 12.13 5.19 -4.77
C SER A 44 11.72 3.91 -4.05
N ILE A 45 10.42 3.70 -3.86
CA ILE A 45 9.87 2.50 -3.23
C ILE A 45 9.45 1.52 -4.34
N SER A 46 9.95 0.29 -4.28
CA SER A 46 9.69 -0.72 -5.31
C SER A 46 8.33 -1.39 -5.15
N TYR A 47 7.85 -2.04 -6.21
CA TYR A 47 6.70 -2.95 -6.15
C TYR A 47 6.83 -3.98 -5.01
N ASP A 48 7.99 -4.65 -4.92
CA ASP A 48 8.22 -5.71 -3.92
C ASP A 48 8.18 -5.16 -2.50
N ASP A 49 8.76 -3.98 -2.24
CA ASP A 49 8.68 -3.35 -0.91
C ASP A 49 7.23 -3.05 -0.51
N PHE A 50 6.41 -2.55 -1.45
CA PHE A 50 4.98 -2.30 -1.19
C PHE A 50 4.22 -3.60 -0.97
N LYS A 51 4.48 -4.62 -1.78
CA LYS A 51 3.84 -5.93 -1.67
C LYS A 51 4.14 -6.57 -0.32
N ASP A 52 5.41 -6.67 0.06
CA ASP A 52 5.86 -7.28 1.31
C ASP A 52 5.26 -6.55 2.53
N ALA A 53 5.18 -5.22 2.49
CA ALA A 53 4.56 -4.43 3.56
C ALA A 53 3.05 -4.66 3.69
N MET A 54 2.34 -4.82 2.57
CA MET A 54 0.91 -5.14 2.59
C MET A 54 0.65 -6.58 3.03
N GLU A 55 1.49 -7.53 2.61
CA GLU A 55 1.42 -8.93 3.07
C GLU A 55 1.66 -9.01 4.57
N TYR A 56 2.69 -8.34 5.08
CA TYR A 56 2.98 -8.21 6.51
C TYR A 56 1.75 -7.68 7.29
N LEU A 57 1.12 -6.60 6.83
CA LEU A 57 -0.08 -6.07 7.47
C LEU A 57 -1.27 -7.03 7.40
N SER A 58 -1.36 -7.83 6.33
CA SER A 58 -2.51 -8.71 6.12
C SER A 58 -2.57 -9.86 7.12
N GLU A 59 -1.42 -10.24 7.69
CA GLU A 59 -1.30 -11.25 8.75
C GLU A 59 -1.89 -10.76 10.09
N ASP A 60 -1.71 -9.46 10.39
CA ASP A 60 -2.13 -8.84 11.66
C ASP A 60 -3.53 -8.21 11.62
N LEU A 61 -4.06 -7.92 10.42
CA LEU A 61 -5.33 -7.23 10.24
C LEU A 61 -6.48 -8.21 9.93
N PRO A 62 -7.74 -7.82 10.21
CA PRO A 62 -8.92 -8.65 9.93
C PRO A 62 -9.14 -8.96 8.43
N SER A 63 -8.27 -8.47 7.54
CA SER A 63 -8.10 -8.91 6.15
C SER A 63 -7.95 -10.42 5.99
N ALA A 64 -7.57 -11.15 7.05
CA ALA A 64 -7.61 -12.61 7.10
C ALA A 64 -9.00 -13.24 6.82
N LYS A 65 -10.07 -12.42 6.76
CA LYS A 65 -11.42 -12.87 6.36
C LYS A 65 -11.63 -12.91 4.84
N LEU A 66 -10.72 -12.34 4.05
CA LEU A 66 -10.78 -12.39 2.59
C LEU A 66 -10.30 -13.76 2.10
N GLU A 67 -10.90 -14.23 1.00
CA GLU A 67 -10.37 -15.40 0.29
C GLU A 67 -8.93 -15.13 -0.14
N ALA A 68 -8.04 -16.11 0.09
CA ALA A 68 -6.59 -15.93 -0.05
C ALA A 68 -6.18 -15.45 -1.46
N GLU A 69 -6.82 -16.00 -2.51
CA GLU A 69 -6.56 -15.57 -3.89
C GLU A 69 -7.01 -14.12 -4.14
N TYR A 70 -8.16 -13.73 -3.59
CA TYR A 70 -8.67 -12.36 -3.73
C TYR A 70 -7.79 -11.35 -2.97
N LEU A 71 -7.30 -11.73 -1.79
CA LEU A 71 -6.35 -10.93 -1.01
C LEU A 71 -5.05 -10.73 -1.79
N ALA A 72 -4.45 -11.81 -2.30
CA ALA A 72 -3.22 -11.75 -3.09
C ALA A 72 -3.37 -10.83 -4.31
N GLN A 73 -4.41 -11.04 -5.15
CA GLN A 73 -4.65 -10.19 -6.32
C GLN A 73 -4.90 -8.72 -5.96
N THR A 74 -5.52 -8.46 -4.80
CA THR A 74 -5.76 -7.11 -4.31
C THR A 74 -4.45 -6.44 -3.90
N ILE A 75 -3.59 -7.15 -3.16
CA ILE A 75 -2.26 -6.66 -2.79
C ILE A 75 -1.43 -6.35 -4.04
N GLU A 76 -1.36 -7.28 -5.01
CA GLU A 76 -0.61 -7.07 -6.26
C GLU A 76 -1.09 -5.83 -7.02
N ARG A 77 -2.42 -5.64 -7.12
CA ARG A 77 -3.01 -4.46 -7.76
C ARG A 77 -2.59 -3.17 -7.06
N HIS A 78 -2.62 -3.13 -5.73
CA HIS A 78 -2.27 -1.94 -4.97
C HIS A 78 -0.76 -1.66 -4.95
N ALA A 79 0.07 -2.71 -4.88
CA ALA A 79 1.53 -2.59 -4.99
C ALA A 79 1.94 -2.05 -6.36
N SER A 80 1.37 -2.57 -7.45
CA SER A 80 1.62 -2.07 -8.82
C SER A 80 1.18 -0.61 -8.98
N LYS A 81 0.02 -0.25 -8.40
CA LYS A 81 -0.45 1.15 -8.40
C LYS A 81 0.49 2.06 -7.62
N ALA A 82 0.96 1.62 -6.45
CA ALA A 82 1.87 2.39 -5.62
C ALA A 82 3.22 2.62 -6.31
N GLU A 83 3.80 1.58 -6.92
CA GLU A 83 5.03 1.69 -7.71
C GLU A 83 4.85 2.64 -8.90
N THR A 84 3.73 2.55 -9.63
CA THR A 84 3.45 3.46 -10.75
C THR A 84 3.46 4.92 -10.31
N ILE A 85 2.87 5.23 -9.15
CA ILE A 85 2.89 6.57 -8.55
C ILE A 85 4.32 6.95 -8.14
N SER A 86 5.04 6.03 -7.50
CA SER A 86 6.43 6.20 -7.07
C SER A 86 7.36 6.55 -8.24
N SER A 87 7.24 5.81 -9.34
CA SER A 87 7.98 6.04 -10.58
C SER A 87 7.64 7.41 -11.18
N TYR A 88 6.35 7.73 -11.30
CA TYR A 88 5.92 9.01 -11.82
C TYR A 88 6.49 10.18 -10.99
N LEU A 89 6.37 10.12 -9.66
CA LEU A 89 6.89 11.16 -8.76
C LEU A 89 8.42 11.30 -8.84
N SER A 90 9.13 10.18 -9.01
CA SER A 90 10.58 10.18 -9.24
C SER A 90 10.96 10.87 -10.56
N ASP A 91 10.18 10.63 -11.62
CA ASP A 91 10.41 11.22 -12.94
C ASP A 91 10.16 12.73 -12.96
N VAL A 92 9.10 13.19 -12.28
CA VAL A 92 8.73 14.62 -12.26
C VAL A 92 9.56 15.47 -11.30
N LYS A 93 10.53 14.88 -10.57
CA LYS A 93 11.45 15.55 -9.63
C LYS A 93 10.75 16.55 -8.68
N ILE A 94 9.62 16.14 -8.12
CA ILE A 94 8.97 16.86 -7.01
C ILE A 94 9.60 16.43 -5.70
#